data_AF-A0AAJ6U9F6-F1
#
_entry.id   AF-A0AAJ6U9F6-F1
#
_cell.length_a   1.000
_cell.length_b   1.000
_cell.length_c   1.000
_cell.angle_alpha   90.00
_cell.angle_beta   90.00
_cell.angle_gamma   90.00
#
_symmetry.space_group_name_H-M   'P 1'
#
loop_
_entity.id
_entity.type
_entity.pdbx_description
1 polymer ?
#
loop_
_entity_poly.entity_id
_entity_poly.type
_entity_poly.pdbx_seq_one_letter_code
_entity_poly.pdbx_strand_id
1 'polypeptide(L)'
;MDLTVLSVVGLHGGPLSFSLLVTLLSTVVQDLGSDFRDSKEHGGDPTTKAAVAMLHQNPVVSDLIATGLSGIIALSFLRSFEETAKRRIFDQKLNRKLLHISIGLVFMLCWPMFSSGHQGALLAACIPGLNIIRMLLIGSGMWKDEAMVKSMSRFGDRRELLKGPLYYALTITVACAIYWRTSPVAIAAICNLCAGDGIADIVGRRLGSQKIPYNRNKSIAGSVAMALAGFLASLGFMHYFSAFGYVQKSWEMTLGFLIVSLASSFVESLPISTELDDNLTVTLTSLLLGNLVF
;
A
#
# COMPACT_ATOMS: atom_id res chain seq x y z
N MET A 1 -2.94 -25.74 43.22
CA MET A 1 -3.14 -24.28 43.30
C MET A 1 -2.32 -23.64 42.20
N ASP A 2 -2.83 -23.22 41.05
CA ASP A 2 -4.15 -23.34 40.45
C ASP A 2 -3.97 -23.24 38.93
N LEU A 3 -4.63 -24.13 38.21
CA LEU A 3 -4.58 -24.30 36.76
C LEU A 3 -5.61 -23.40 36.04
N THR A 4 -5.94 -22.24 36.61
CA THR A 4 -7.19 -21.52 36.32
C THR A 4 -7.00 -20.10 35.79
N VAL A 5 -5.89 -19.82 35.08
CA VAL A 5 -5.71 -18.53 34.36
C VAL A 5 -5.50 -18.73 32.84
N LEU A 6 -5.42 -19.99 32.37
CA LEU A 6 -5.21 -20.32 30.97
C LEU A 6 -6.49 -20.40 30.11
N SER A 7 -7.66 -20.00 30.63
CA SER A 7 -8.94 -20.11 29.90
C SER A 7 -9.54 -18.81 29.33
N VAL A 8 -8.88 -17.65 29.47
CA VAL A 8 -9.45 -16.37 28.99
C VAL A 8 -8.97 -15.97 27.59
N VAL A 9 -7.89 -16.57 27.07
CA VAL A 9 -7.43 -16.31 25.70
C VAL A 9 -7.96 -17.41 24.77
N GLY A 10 -9.25 -17.30 24.44
CA GLY A 10 -9.91 -18.12 23.43
C GLY A 10 -9.29 -17.90 22.04
N LEU A 11 -8.18 -18.59 21.77
CA LEU A 11 -7.62 -18.78 20.44
C LEU A 11 -8.48 -19.82 19.70
N HIS A 12 -9.56 -19.34 19.10
CA HIS A 12 -10.17 -20.03 17.97
C HIS A 12 -9.88 -19.27 16.69
N GLY A 13 -9.30 -20.00 15.72
CA GLY A 13 -8.87 -19.51 14.43
C GLY A 13 -10.02 -18.82 13.69
N GLY A 14 -9.81 -17.55 13.36
CA GLY A 14 -10.74 -16.71 12.63
C GLY A 14 -10.05 -15.41 12.18
N PRO A 15 -10.69 -14.58 11.34
CA PRO A 15 -10.11 -13.44 10.60
C PRO A 15 -9.74 -12.22 11.47
N LEU A 16 -9.35 -12.45 12.73
CA LEU A 16 -9.00 -11.44 13.72
C LEU A 16 -7.65 -10.78 13.45
N SER A 17 -6.76 -11.37 12.64
CA SER A 17 -5.41 -10.83 12.42
C SER A 17 -5.38 -9.54 11.59
N PHE A 18 -6.27 -9.35 10.61
CA PHE A 18 -6.24 -8.15 9.76
C PHE A 18 -6.86 -6.94 10.46
N SER A 19 -8.00 -7.13 11.13
CA SER A 19 -8.62 -6.06 11.91
C SER A 19 -7.72 -5.65 13.07
N LEU A 20 -7.09 -6.59 13.76
CA LEU A 20 -6.16 -6.29 14.85
C LEU A 20 -4.93 -5.53 14.35
N LEU A 21 -4.41 -5.87 13.17
CA LEU A 21 -3.25 -5.20 12.56
C LEU A 21 -3.60 -3.78 12.08
N VAL A 22 -4.77 -3.59 11.45
CA VAL A 22 -5.28 -2.26 11.07
C VAL A 22 -5.55 -1.42 12.30
N THR A 23 -6.13 -2.02 13.36
CA THR A 23 -6.31 -1.35 14.65
C THR A 23 -4.96 -0.96 15.21
N LEU A 24 -3.98 -1.88 15.34
CA LEU A 24 -2.62 -1.60 15.81
C LEU A 24 -1.92 -0.51 15.00
N LEU A 25 -2.08 -0.49 13.68
CA LEU A 25 -1.52 0.56 12.83
C LEU A 25 -2.20 1.90 13.09
N SER A 26 -3.53 1.91 13.22
CA SER A 26 -4.28 3.12 13.56
C SER A 26 -3.94 3.62 14.95
N THR A 27 -3.72 2.74 15.94
CA THR A 27 -3.27 3.12 17.27
C THR A 27 -1.85 3.64 17.24
N VAL A 28 -0.92 3.00 16.53
CA VAL A 28 0.47 3.51 16.42
C VAL A 28 0.53 4.86 15.71
N VAL A 29 -0.28 5.07 14.67
CA VAL A 29 -0.37 6.38 13.99
C VAL A 29 -1.05 7.43 14.87
N GLN A 30 -2.06 7.04 15.66
CA GLN A 30 -2.71 7.92 16.64
C GLN A 30 -1.79 8.24 17.82
N ASP A 31 -1.02 7.26 18.33
CA ASP A 31 -0.03 7.42 19.41
C ASP A 31 1.10 8.33 18.97
N LEU A 32 1.63 8.15 17.74
CA LEU A 32 2.62 9.07 17.17
C LEU A 32 2.04 10.48 16.99
N GLY A 33 0.74 10.60 16.71
CA GLY A 33 0.03 11.88 16.64
C GLY A 33 -0.25 12.51 18.01
N SER A 34 -0.46 11.70 19.05
CA SER A 34 -0.71 12.16 20.42
C SER A 34 0.59 12.45 21.17
N ASP A 35 1.67 11.70 20.98
CA ASP A 35 3.01 11.99 21.53
C ASP A 35 3.55 13.31 20.99
N PHE A 36 3.22 13.64 19.74
CA PHE A 36 3.52 14.95 19.14
C PHE A 36 2.70 16.09 19.76
N ARG A 37 1.52 15.76 20.30
CA ARG A 37 0.62 16.68 21.01
C ARG A 37 1.02 16.82 22.48
N ASP A 38 1.44 15.75 23.15
CA ASP A 38 1.89 15.72 24.55
C ASP A 38 3.32 16.26 24.73
N SER A 39 4.20 16.13 23.71
CA SER A 39 5.49 16.85 23.70
C SER A 39 5.33 18.38 23.71
N LYS A 40 4.14 18.89 23.35
CA LYS A 40 3.79 20.31 23.51
C LYS A 40 3.34 20.66 24.93
N GLU A 41 2.89 19.69 25.74
CA GLU A 41 2.29 19.93 27.05
C GLU A 41 3.14 19.51 28.25
N HIS A 42 4.18 18.66 28.10
CA HIS A 42 5.05 18.28 29.23
C HIS A 42 6.51 18.73 29.12
N GLY A 43 7.01 19.29 30.21
CA GLY A 43 8.34 19.85 30.40
C GLY A 43 9.47 18.81 30.39
N GLY A 44 9.74 18.16 29.26
CA GLY A 44 10.93 17.33 29.08
C GLY A 44 12.25 18.10 29.21
N ASP A 45 13.28 17.38 29.66
CA ASP A 45 14.66 17.84 29.89
C ASP A 45 15.20 18.74 28.76
N PRO A 46 15.79 19.92 29.05
CA PRO A 46 16.25 20.88 28.05
C PRO A 46 17.21 20.30 27.02
N THR A 47 18.05 19.34 27.43
CA THR A 47 19.00 18.62 26.56
C THR A 47 18.30 17.67 25.60
N THR A 48 17.26 16.97 26.06
CA THR A 48 16.42 16.11 25.21
C THR A 48 15.59 16.95 24.25
N LYS A 49 15.02 18.07 24.71
CA LYS A 49 14.30 19.03 23.86
C LYS A 49 15.22 19.68 22.84
N ALA A 50 16.45 20.03 23.21
CA ALA A 50 17.44 20.59 22.29
C ALA A 50 17.91 19.55 21.25
N ALA A 51 18.12 18.29 21.65
CA ALA A 51 18.48 17.21 20.74
C ALA A 51 17.35 16.88 19.76
N VAL A 52 16.10 16.78 20.25
CA VAL A 52 14.90 16.58 19.42
C VAL A 52 14.63 17.80 18.53
N ALA A 53 14.85 19.01 19.03
CA ALA A 53 14.74 20.24 18.23
C ALA A 53 15.84 20.34 17.16
N MET A 54 17.09 19.92 17.45
CA MET A 54 18.17 19.89 16.46
C MET A 54 17.97 18.79 15.41
N LEU A 55 17.42 17.64 15.81
CA LEU A 55 16.95 16.57 14.92
C LEU A 55 15.84 17.07 13.97
N HIS A 56 14.94 17.91 14.46
CA HIS A 56 13.90 18.58 13.66
C HIS A 56 14.41 19.76 12.82
N GLN A 57 15.58 20.34 13.14
CA GLN A 57 16.14 21.47 12.41
C GLN A 57 16.91 21.07 11.15
N ASN A 58 17.36 19.81 11.04
CA ASN A 58 17.98 19.30 9.82
C ASN A 58 17.02 18.36 9.08
N PRO A 59 16.39 18.81 7.98
CA PRO A 59 15.41 18.01 7.24
C PRO A 59 15.99 16.67 6.76
N VAL A 60 17.31 16.61 6.49
CA VAL A 60 17.99 15.37 6.07
C VAL A 60 18.01 14.32 7.17
N VAL A 61 18.30 14.71 8.42
CA VAL A 61 18.38 13.74 9.53
C VAL A 61 16.98 13.22 9.86
N SER A 62 15.98 14.11 9.86
CA SER A 62 14.57 13.73 10.00
C SER A 62 14.15 12.74 8.91
N ASP A 63 14.51 12.99 7.65
CA ASP A 63 14.17 12.11 6.54
C ASP A 63 14.89 10.76 6.62
N LEU A 64 16.12 10.72 7.09
CA LEU A 64 16.84 9.46 7.32
C LEU A 64 16.19 8.60 8.40
N ILE A 65 15.73 9.23 9.49
CA ILE A 65 14.98 8.54 10.55
C ILE A 65 13.64 8.06 10.01
N ALA A 66 12.92 8.90 9.28
CA ALA A 66 11.65 8.54 8.64
C ALA A 66 11.83 7.37 7.66
N THR A 67 12.94 7.36 6.90
CA THR A 67 13.31 6.27 6.00
C THR A 67 13.55 4.97 6.78
N GLY A 68 14.32 5.04 7.88
CA GLY A 68 14.58 3.90 8.75
C GLY A 68 13.30 3.31 9.34
N LEU A 69 12.44 4.15 9.92
CA LEU A 69 11.16 3.74 10.52
C LEU A 69 10.20 3.17 9.48
N SER A 70 9.99 3.88 8.36
CA SER A 70 9.12 3.43 7.27
C SER A 70 9.63 2.14 6.64
N GLY A 71 10.96 2.00 6.52
CA GLY A 71 11.62 0.77 6.06
C GLY A 71 11.40 -0.39 7.02
N ILE A 72 11.53 -0.18 8.33
CA ILE A 72 11.22 -1.20 9.35
C ILE A 72 9.76 -1.62 9.28
N ILE A 73 8.83 -0.67 9.17
CA ILE A 73 7.39 -0.96 9.02
C ILE A 73 7.15 -1.80 7.77
N ALA A 74 7.65 -1.35 6.61
CA ALA A 74 7.48 -2.07 5.35
C ALA A 74 8.09 -3.49 5.39
N LEU A 75 9.31 -3.64 5.93
CA LEU A 75 9.96 -4.94 6.06
C LEU A 75 9.24 -5.86 7.06
N SER A 76 8.76 -5.31 8.19
CA SER A 76 8.00 -6.08 9.17
C SER A 76 6.71 -6.59 8.55
N PHE A 77 6.01 -5.73 7.79
CA PHE A 77 4.80 -6.08 7.07
C PHE A 77 5.05 -7.16 6.02
N LEU A 78 6.10 -7.02 5.20
CA LEU A 78 6.51 -8.06 4.25
C LEU A 78 6.81 -9.39 4.95
N ARG A 79 7.56 -9.38 6.06
CA ARG A 79 7.86 -10.58 6.85
C ARG A 79 6.60 -11.23 7.41
N SER A 80 5.62 -10.45 7.88
CA SER A 80 4.33 -11.00 8.33
C SER A 80 3.61 -11.77 7.22
N PHE A 81 3.61 -11.26 5.99
CA PHE A 81 3.00 -11.96 4.85
C PHE A 81 3.84 -13.13 4.32
N GLU A 82 5.17 -13.06 4.44
CA GLU A 82 6.05 -14.21 4.19
C GLU A 82 5.75 -15.35 5.19
N GLU A 83 5.59 -15.02 6.47
CA GLU A 83 5.29 -15.99 7.51
C GLU A 83 3.89 -16.59 7.32
N THR A 84 2.90 -15.76 6.97
CA THR A 84 1.54 -16.19 6.64
C THR A 84 1.55 -17.15 5.44
N ALA A 85 2.36 -16.87 4.41
CA ALA A 85 2.56 -17.76 3.27
C ALA A 85 3.28 -19.06 3.66
N LYS A 86 4.31 -19.00 4.52
CA LYS A 86 5.03 -20.17 5.03
C LYS A 86 4.09 -21.11 5.76
N ARG A 87 3.31 -20.59 6.70
CA ARG A 87 2.31 -21.30 7.51
C ARG A 87 1.07 -21.74 6.72
N ARG A 88 0.94 -21.33 5.45
CA ARG A 88 -0.19 -21.64 4.57
C ARG A 88 -1.54 -21.27 5.20
N ILE A 89 -1.57 -20.15 5.94
CA ILE A 89 -2.80 -19.65 6.58
C ILE A 89 -3.81 -19.22 5.51
N PHE A 90 -3.32 -18.62 4.44
CA PHE A 90 -4.10 -18.28 3.25
C PHE A 90 -3.58 -19.00 2.02
N ASP A 91 -4.46 -19.19 1.04
CA ASP A 91 -4.07 -19.62 -0.30
C ASP A 91 -3.06 -18.64 -0.88
N GLN A 92 -2.06 -19.16 -1.61
CA GLN A 92 -0.98 -18.37 -2.19
C GLN A 92 -1.49 -17.19 -3.04
N LYS A 93 -2.57 -17.40 -3.81
CA LYS A 93 -3.21 -16.33 -4.60
C LYS A 93 -3.80 -15.22 -3.74
N LEU A 94 -4.45 -15.59 -2.63
CA LEU A 94 -5.05 -14.63 -1.71
C LEU A 94 -3.97 -13.89 -0.92
N ASN A 95 -2.95 -14.59 -0.42
CA ASN A 95 -1.83 -13.99 0.31
C ASN A 95 -1.11 -12.93 -0.53
N ARG A 96 -0.78 -13.25 -1.79
CA ARG A 96 -0.17 -12.31 -2.72
C ARG A 96 -1.02 -11.04 -2.89
N LYS A 97 -2.33 -11.19 -3.11
CA LYS A 97 -3.23 -10.06 -3.33
C LYS A 97 -3.43 -9.23 -2.06
N LEU A 98 -3.53 -9.85 -0.89
CA LEU A 98 -3.56 -9.13 0.39
C LEU A 98 -2.28 -8.35 0.66
N LEU A 99 -1.10 -8.94 0.35
CA LEU A 99 0.18 -8.25 0.43
C LEU A 99 0.17 -7.01 -0.48
N HIS A 100 -0.21 -7.18 -1.75
CA HIS A 100 -0.24 -6.09 -2.73
C HIS A 100 -1.22 -4.95 -2.38
N ILE A 101 -2.42 -5.29 -1.88
CA ILE A 101 -3.39 -4.31 -1.37
C ILE A 101 -2.75 -3.52 -0.23
N SER A 102 -2.17 -4.24 0.73
CA SER A 102 -1.86 -3.62 2.02
C SER A 102 -0.52 -2.88 2.01
N ILE A 103 0.51 -3.40 1.33
CA ILE A 103 1.86 -2.81 1.36
C ILE A 103 1.88 -1.37 0.81
N GLY A 104 1.15 -1.11 -0.28
CA GLY A 104 1.09 0.22 -0.89
C GLY A 104 0.33 1.22 -0.01
N LEU A 105 -0.80 0.81 0.55
CA LEU A 105 -1.62 1.67 1.42
C LEU A 105 -0.90 1.95 2.76
N VAL A 106 -0.31 0.93 3.38
CA VAL A 106 0.50 1.10 4.60
C VAL A 106 1.67 2.05 4.33
N PHE A 107 2.34 1.91 3.19
CA PHE A 107 3.44 2.79 2.83
C PHE A 107 3.00 4.24 2.64
N MET A 108 1.82 4.49 2.05
CA MET A 108 1.25 5.84 1.96
C MET A 108 0.95 6.46 3.33
N LEU A 109 0.59 5.66 4.35
CA LEU A 109 0.41 6.15 5.73
C LEU A 109 1.73 6.62 6.35
N CYS A 110 2.88 6.18 5.85
CA CYS A 110 4.18 6.64 6.32
C CYS A 110 4.64 7.95 5.65
N TRP A 111 4.00 8.39 4.56
CA TRP A 111 4.40 9.60 3.81
C TRP A 111 4.42 10.90 4.62
N PRO A 112 3.55 11.12 5.63
CA PRO A 112 3.64 12.29 6.48
C PRO A 112 4.92 12.38 7.32
N MET A 113 5.63 11.25 7.55
CA MET A 113 6.88 11.21 8.33
C MET A 113 8.06 11.87 7.59
N PHE A 114 7.97 11.98 6.26
CA PHE A 114 9.00 12.58 5.43
C PHE A 114 8.79 14.10 5.29
N SER A 115 9.87 14.81 5.02
CA SER A 115 9.85 16.23 4.70
C SER A 115 9.10 16.50 3.39
N SER A 116 8.62 17.74 3.22
CA SER A 116 7.91 18.17 2.01
C SER A 116 8.81 18.34 0.79
N GLY A 117 10.13 18.34 0.96
CA GLY A 117 11.09 18.57 -0.12
C GLY A 117 11.25 17.38 -1.06
N HIS A 118 11.86 17.64 -2.22
CA HIS A 118 12.23 16.60 -3.20
C HIS A 118 13.16 15.54 -2.59
N GLN A 119 13.97 15.91 -1.60
CA GLN A 119 14.83 14.97 -0.87
C GLN A 119 14.02 13.92 -0.09
N GLY A 120 12.98 14.34 0.65
CA GLY A 120 12.07 13.42 1.34
C GLY A 120 11.36 12.48 0.36
N ALA A 121 10.98 13.00 -0.82
CA ALA A 121 10.39 12.21 -1.89
C ALA A 121 11.33 11.10 -2.42
N LEU A 122 12.59 11.45 -2.69
CA LEU A 122 13.61 10.51 -3.14
C LEU A 122 13.94 9.48 -2.06
N LEU A 123 14.09 9.90 -0.81
CA LEU A 123 14.40 9.00 0.30
C LEU A 123 13.27 8.01 0.58
N ALA A 124 12.01 8.45 0.51
CA ALA A 124 10.88 7.54 0.56
C ALA A 124 10.85 6.60 -0.65
N ALA A 125 11.08 7.10 -1.87
CA ALA A 125 11.12 6.29 -3.09
C ALA A 125 12.24 5.24 -3.07
N CYS A 126 13.34 5.46 -2.34
CA CYS A 126 14.38 4.46 -2.14
C CYS A 126 13.85 3.18 -1.45
N ILE A 127 12.82 3.25 -0.60
CA ILE A 127 12.27 2.07 0.08
C ILE A 127 11.67 1.06 -0.93
N PRO A 128 10.66 1.42 -1.74
CA PRO A 128 10.17 0.54 -2.80
C PRO A 128 11.22 0.34 -3.91
N GLY A 129 12.12 1.30 -4.16
CA GLY A 129 13.22 1.16 -5.12
C GLY A 129 14.22 0.05 -4.75
N LEU A 130 14.61 -0.06 -3.47
CA LEU A 130 15.43 -1.17 -2.98
C LEU A 130 14.69 -2.51 -3.10
N ASN A 131 13.37 -2.52 -2.90
CA ASN A 131 12.55 -3.70 -3.10
C ASN A 131 12.51 -4.14 -4.58
N ILE A 132 12.51 -3.19 -5.53
CA ILE A 132 12.68 -3.49 -6.96
C ILE A 132 14.00 -4.21 -7.22
N ILE A 133 15.11 -3.71 -6.67
CA ILE A 133 16.42 -4.36 -6.82
C ILE A 133 16.38 -5.78 -6.25
N ARG A 134 15.78 -5.98 -5.06
CA ARG A 134 15.60 -7.31 -4.45
C ARG A 134 14.78 -8.24 -5.35
N MET A 135 13.67 -7.76 -5.93
CA MET A 135 12.84 -8.52 -6.88
C MET A 135 13.62 -8.90 -8.14
N LEU A 136 14.42 -7.98 -8.69
CA LEU A 136 15.25 -8.22 -9.87
C LEU A 136 16.32 -9.29 -9.60
N LEU A 137 17.01 -9.22 -8.46
CA LEU A 137 18.04 -10.20 -8.07
C LEU A 137 17.48 -11.60 -7.84
N ILE A 138 16.30 -11.71 -7.23
CA ILE A 138 15.66 -13.01 -6.98
C ILE A 138 15.04 -13.55 -8.27
N GLY A 139 14.39 -12.68 -9.05
CA GLY A 139 13.77 -13.05 -10.32
C GLY A 139 14.78 -13.47 -11.39
N SER A 140 15.95 -12.84 -11.44
CA SER A 140 17.07 -13.25 -12.31
C SER A 140 17.76 -14.52 -11.84
N GLY A 141 17.55 -14.92 -10.58
CA GLY A 141 18.13 -16.13 -9.98
C GLY A 141 19.52 -15.93 -9.37
N MET A 142 20.00 -14.69 -9.27
CA MET A 142 21.26 -14.35 -8.61
C MET A 142 21.17 -14.52 -7.08
N TRP A 143 19.99 -14.31 -6.51
CA TRP A 143 19.71 -14.49 -5.09
C TRP A 143 18.58 -15.50 -4.88
N LYS A 144 18.64 -16.30 -3.81
CA LYS A 144 17.58 -17.25 -3.46
C LYS A 144 16.86 -16.81 -2.20
N ASP A 145 15.57 -16.52 -2.33
CA ASP A 145 14.67 -16.21 -1.22
C ASP A 145 13.31 -16.87 -1.47
N GLU A 146 13.18 -18.12 -1.03
CA GLU A 146 11.95 -18.89 -1.25
C GLU A 146 10.77 -18.34 -0.46
N ALA A 147 11.01 -17.65 0.66
CA ALA A 147 9.97 -17.04 1.46
C ALA A 147 9.27 -15.91 0.69
N MET A 148 10.07 -15.03 0.10
CA MET A 148 9.58 -13.93 -0.73
C MET A 148 8.91 -14.45 -2.00
N VAL A 149 9.51 -15.44 -2.68
CA VAL A 149 8.89 -16.06 -3.87
C VAL A 149 7.53 -16.65 -3.50
N LYS A 150 7.43 -17.37 -2.38
CA LYS A 150 6.17 -17.98 -1.94
C LYS A 150 5.09 -16.96 -1.59
N SER A 151 5.45 -15.80 -1.02
CA SER A 151 4.47 -14.77 -0.65
C SER A 151 3.97 -13.94 -1.83
N MET A 152 4.81 -13.75 -2.87
CA MET A 152 4.53 -12.85 -3.99
C MET A 152 4.26 -13.52 -5.34
N SER A 153 4.54 -14.82 -5.51
CA SER A 153 4.25 -15.56 -6.76
C SER A 153 2.93 -16.31 -6.70
N ARG A 154 2.34 -16.64 -7.85
CA ARG A 154 1.13 -17.46 -8.00
C ARG A 154 1.44 -18.95 -7.97
N PHE A 155 2.53 -19.36 -8.62
CA PHE A 155 2.88 -20.78 -8.78
C PHE A 155 4.22 -21.14 -8.13
N GLY A 156 4.84 -20.23 -7.37
CA GLY A 156 6.16 -20.46 -6.80
C GLY A 156 7.32 -20.17 -7.76
N ASP A 157 7.05 -19.63 -8.95
CA ASP A 157 8.11 -19.27 -9.90
C ASP A 157 8.70 -17.89 -9.55
N ARG A 158 10.02 -17.84 -9.39
CA ARG A 158 10.79 -16.62 -9.17
C ARG A 158 10.59 -15.58 -10.28
N ARG A 159 10.33 -16.01 -11.52
CA ARG A 159 10.11 -15.09 -12.66
C ARG A 159 8.82 -14.30 -12.53
N GLU A 160 7.84 -14.79 -11.76
CA GLU A 160 6.61 -14.03 -11.51
C GLU A 160 6.86 -12.77 -10.68
N LEU A 161 7.94 -12.71 -9.90
CA LEU A 161 8.35 -11.48 -9.20
C LEU A 161 8.60 -10.32 -10.17
N LEU A 162 9.00 -10.63 -11.41
CA LEU A 162 9.32 -9.65 -12.45
C LEU A 162 8.08 -9.13 -13.20
N LYS A 163 6.88 -9.59 -12.84
CA LYS A 163 5.61 -9.18 -13.45
C LYS A 163 4.83 -8.30 -12.47
N GLY A 164 3.65 -8.74 -12.04
CA GLY A 164 2.80 -8.04 -11.08
C GLY A 164 3.54 -7.39 -9.91
N PRO A 165 4.28 -8.12 -9.06
CA PRO A 165 4.97 -7.54 -7.91
C PRO A 165 5.94 -6.40 -8.27
N LEU A 166 6.70 -6.56 -9.37
CA LEU A 166 7.58 -5.52 -9.88
C LEU A 166 6.81 -4.28 -10.36
N TYR A 167 5.71 -4.46 -11.09
CA TYR A 167 4.87 -3.35 -11.54
C TYR A 167 4.25 -2.58 -10.37
N TYR A 168 3.84 -3.27 -9.30
CA TYR A 168 3.39 -2.63 -8.07
C TYR A 168 4.49 -1.78 -7.43
N ALA A 169 5.67 -2.37 -7.22
CA ALA A 169 6.79 -1.66 -6.61
C ALA A 169 7.26 -0.47 -7.49
N LEU A 170 7.25 -0.63 -8.81
CA LEU A 170 7.59 0.43 -9.76
C LEU A 170 6.57 1.58 -9.69
N THR A 171 5.28 1.26 -9.67
CA THR A 171 4.21 2.27 -9.57
C THR A 171 4.35 3.10 -8.30
N ILE A 172 4.55 2.45 -7.16
CA ILE A 172 4.73 3.13 -5.87
C ILE A 172 5.99 4.00 -5.91
N THR A 173 7.09 3.48 -6.45
CA THR A 173 8.35 4.23 -6.60
C THR A 173 8.17 5.48 -7.46
N VAL A 174 7.52 5.36 -8.63
CA VAL A 174 7.28 6.48 -9.55
C VAL A 174 6.32 7.50 -8.94
N ALA A 175 5.23 7.03 -8.32
CA ALA A 175 4.28 7.88 -7.62
C ALA A 175 4.97 8.69 -6.50
N CYS A 176 5.91 8.08 -5.76
CA CYS A 176 6.71 8.81 -4.78
C CYS A 176 7.67 9.81 -5.43
N ALA A 177 8.49 9.36 -6.40
CA ALA A 177 9.57 10.17 -6.92
C ALA A 177 9.11 11.38 -7.74
N ILE A 178 7.98 11.25 -8.46
CA ILE A 178 7.50 12.28 -9.40
C ILE A 178 6.33 13.08 -8.83
N TYR A 179 5.28 12.41 -8.36
CA TYR A 179 4.02 13.06 -7.98
C TYR A 179 3.98 13.45 -6.49
N TRP A 180 4.59 12.61 -5.65
CA TRP A 180 4.69 12.78 -4.21
C TRP A 180 3.32 12.93 -3.50
N ARG A 181 3.35 13.18 -2.19
CA ARG A 181 2.16 13.22 -1.32
C ARG A 181 1.22 14.40 -1.53
N THR A 182 1.63 15.39 -2.33
CA THR A 182 0.84 16.59 -2.63
C THR A 182 0.02 16.43 -3.91
N SER A 183 0.26 15.39 -4.70
CA SER A 183 -0.44 15.20 -5.97
C SER A 183 -1.60 14.20 -5.84
N PRO A 184 -2.81 14.58 -6.30
CA PRO A 184 -3.93 13.64 -6.37
C PRO A 184 -3.67 12.49 -7.36
N VAL A 185 -2.80 12.68 -8.36
CA VAL A 185 -2.42 11.64 -9.32
C VAL A 185 -1.75 10.45 -8.60
N ALA A 186 -0.85 10.72 -7.65
CA ALA A 186 -0.20 9.67 -6.85
C ALA A 186 -1.22 8.86 -6.05
N ILE A 187 -2.16 9.56 -5.41
CA ILE A 187 -3.22 8.96 -4.60
C ILE A 187 -4.09 8.06 -5.49
N ALA A 188 -4.55 8.59 -6.63
CA ALA A 188 -5.39 7.85 -7.56
C ALA A 188 -4.69 6.61 -8.10
N ALA A 189 -3.41 6.73 -8.50
CA ALA A 189 -2.64 5.62 -9.06
C ALA A 189 -2.43 4.48 -8.04
N ILE A 190 -1.94 4.80 -6.83
CA ILE A 190 -1.69 3.77 -5.81
C ILE A 190 -3.00 3.18 -5.31
N CYS A 191 -4.05 3.98 -5.10
CA CYS A 191 -5.33 3.45 -4.61
C CYS A 191 -6.02 2.55 -5.65
N ASN A 192 -6.04 2.92 -6.93
CA ASN A 192 -6.65 2.08 -7.96
C ASN A 192 -5.85 0.80 -8.22
N LEU A 193 -4.53 0.86 -8.13
CA LEU A 193 -3.68 -0.32 -8.25
C LEU A 193 -3.78 -1.23 -7.02
N CYS A 194 -3.56 -0.68 -5.80
CA CYS A 194 -3.54 -1.47 -4.58
C CYS A 194 -4.93 -1.87 -4.10
N ALA A 195 -5.82 -0.90 -3.85
CA ALA A 195 -7.16 -1.18 -3.35
C ALA A 195 -8.07 -1.69 -4.46
N GLY A 196 -8.11 -0.99 -5.60
CA GLY A 196 -8.96 -1.33 -6.75
C GLY A 196 -8.69 -2.75 -7.29
N ASP A 197 -7.58 -2.94 -8.00
CA ASP A 197 -7.24 -4.25 -8.62
C ASP A 197 -7.16 -5.39 -7.60
N GLY A 198 -6.65 -5.11 -6.40
CA GLY A 198 -6.59 -6.09 -5.33
C GLY A 198 -7.96 -6.60 -4.88
N ILE A 199 -8.91 -5.69 -4.59
CA ILE A 199 -10.26 -6.06 -4.14
C ILE A 199 -11.09 -6.63 -5.30
N ALA A 200 -10.92 -6.11 -6.51
CA ALA A 200 -11.58 -6.61 -7.73
C ALA A 200 -11.36 -8.11 -7.93
N ASP A 201 -10.11 -8.56 -7.74
CA ASP A 201 -9.73 -9.95 -7.90
C ASP A 201 -10.24 -10.85 -6.74
N ILE A 202 -10.33 -10.33 -5.51
CA ILE A 202 -10.91 -11.06 -4.38
C ILE A 202 -12.43 -11.21 -4.56
N VAL A 203 -13.12 -10.11 -4.85
CA VAL A 203 -14.58 -10.07 -5.01
C VAL A 203 -15.00 -10.80 -6.29
N GLY A 204 -14.31 -10.59 -7.40
CA GLY A 204 -14.60 -11.25 -8.67
C GLY A 204 -14.48 -12.78 -8.62
N ARG A 205 -13.56 -13.30 -7.79
CA ARG A 205 -13.47 -14.75 -7.55
C ARG A 205 -14.58 -15.29 -6.66
N ARG A 206 -15.01 -14.52 -5.64
CA ARG A 206 -15.98 -14.99 -4.63
C ARG A 206 -17.44 -14.79 -5.07
N LEU A 207 -17.72 -13.64 -5.70
CA LEU A 207 -19.07 -13.17 -6.03
C LEU A 207 -19.30 -12.97 -7.53
N GLY A 208 -18.26 -13.12 -8.36
CA GLY A 208 -18.32 -12.86 -9.81
C GLY A 208 -18.96 -13.98 -10.64
N SER A 209 -20.21 -14.31 -10.33
CA SER A 209 -21.03 -15.27 -11.10
C SER A 209 -21.36 -14.74 -12.49
N GLN A 210 -21.72 -13.45 -12.59
CA GLN A 210 -21.99 -12.79 -13.87
C GLN A 210 -20.69 -12.33 -14.53
N LYS A 211 -20.34 -12.98 -15.64
CA LYS A 211 -19.17 -12.65 -16.46
C LYS A 211 -19.48 -11.51 -17.43
N ILE A 212 -18.45 -10.75 -17.76
CA ILE A 212 -18.56 -9.65 -18.71
C ILE A 212 -18.71 -10.24 -20.13
N PRO A 213 -19.67 -9.77 -20.96
CA PRO A 213 -19.96 -10.36 -22.26
C PRO A 213 -18.74 -10.45 -23.20
N TYR A 214 -17.89 -9.41 -23.18
CA TYR A 214 -16.68 -9.31 -24.01
C TYR A 214 -15.41 -9.85 -23.33
N ASN A 215 -15.46 -10.19 -22.04
CA ASN A 215 -14.33 -10.77 -21.32
C ASN A 215 -14.80 -11.77 -20.27
N ARG A 216 -14.80 -13.06 -20.64
CA ARG A 216 -15.28 -14.15 -19.77
C ARG A 216 -14.39 -14.41 -18.55
N ASN A 217 -13.15 -13.91 -18.56
CA ASN A 217 -12.23 -14.03 -17.42
C ASN A 217 -12.56 -13.03 -16.31
N LYS A 218 -13.26 -11.95 -16.64
CA LYS A 218 -13.64 -10.87 -15.73
C LYS A 218 -15.13 -10.93 -15.38
N SER A 219 -15.50 -10.31 -14.27
CA SER A 219 -16.86 -10.34 -13.74
C SER A 219 -17.36 -8.94 -13.45
N ILE A 220 -18.66 -8.73 -13.63
CA ILE A 220 -19.30 -7.43 -13.35
C ILE A 220 -19.07 -7.04 -11.88
N ALA A 221 -19.24 -8.00 -10.96
CA ALA A 221 -18.98 -7.77 -9.54
C ALA A 221 -17.53 -7.35 -9.25
N GLY A 222 -16.55 -7.94 -9.94
CA GLY A 222 -15.14 -7.59 -9.82
C GLY A 222 -14.86 -6.16 -10.28
N SER A 223 -15.37 -5.75 -11.44
CA SER A 223 -15.17 -4.39 -11.96
C SER A 223 -15.88 -3.35 -11.10
N VAL A 224 -17.11 -3.60 -10.65
CA VAL A 224 -17.80 -2.71 -9.68
C VAL A 224 -16.99 -2.60 -8.38
N ALA A 225 -16.49 -3.72 -7.86
CA ALA A 225 -15.65 -3.71 -6.67
C ALA A 225 -14.34 -2.93 -6.88
N MET A 226 -13.74 -3.01 -8.07
CA MET A 226 -12.55 -2.24 -8.44
C MET A 226 -12.82 -0.74 -8.34
N ALA A 227 -13.85 -0.26 -9.04
CA ALA A 227 -14.18 1.15 -9.10
C ALA A 227 -14.50 1.70 -7.71
N LEU A 228 -15.32 0.98 -6.93
CA LEU A 228 -15.68 1.39 -5.57
C LEU A 228 -14.48 1.38 -4.62
N ALA A 229 -13.68 0.31 -4.63
CA ALA A 229 -12.53 0.19 -3.74
C ALA A 229 -11.47 1.25 -4.04
N GLY A 230 -11.15 1.47 -5.33
CA GLY A 230 -10.22 2.50 -5.75
C GLY A 230 -10.70 3.90 -5.34
N PHE A 231 -11.97 4.21 -5.63
CA PHE A 231 -12.56 5.50 -5.32
C PHE A 231 -12.61 5.77 -3.82
N LEU A 232 -13.15 4.83 -3.02
CA LEU A 232 -13.26 4.98 -1.57
C LEU A 232 -11.88 5.09 -0.90
N ALA A 233 -10.89 4.31 -1.37
CA ALA A 233 -9.52 4.42 -0.88
C ALA A 233 -8.93 5.80 -1.22
N SER A 234 -9.13 6.30 -2.45
CA SER A 234 -8.67 7.64 -2.83
C SER A 234 -9.31 8.75 -2.00
N LEU A 235 -10.61 8.66 -1.68
CA LEU A 235 -11.26 9.58 -0.76
C LEU A 235 -10.66 9.50 0.65
N GLY A 236 -10.45 8.30 1.16
CA GLY A 236 -9.81 8.09 2.46
C GLY A 236 -8.44 8.76 2.53
N PHE A 237 -7.60 8.55 1.52
CA PHE A 237 -6.28 9.18 1.45
C PHE A 237 -6.31 10.68 1.16
N MET A 238 -7.30 11.18 0.43
CA MET A 238 -7.55 12.62 0.30
C MET A 238 -7.85 13.25 1.66
N HIS A 239 -8.74 12.64 2.45
CA HIS A 239 -9.05 13.12 3.80
C HIS A 239 -7.83 13.05 4.72
N TYR A 240 -7.09 11.94 4.66
CA TYR A 240 -5.86 11.74 5.42
C TYR A 240 -4.82 12.81 5.10
N PHE A 241 -4.44 12.99 3.84
CA PHE A 241 -3.44 13.99 3.44
C PHE A 241 -3.94 15.43 3.60
N SER A 242 -5.26 15.67 3.54
CA SER A 242 -5.84 16.97 3.88
C SER A 242 -5.70 17.30 5.36
N ALA A 243 -5.79 16.32 6.26
CA ALA A 243 -5.59 16.53 7.69
C ALA A 243 -4.15 16.99 8.03
N PHE A 244 -3.17 16.60 7.21
CA PHE A 244 -1.79 17.09 7.31
C PHE A 244 -1.52 18.36 6.47
N GLY A 245 -2.53 18.90 5.79
CA GLY A 245 -2.40 20.10 4.97
C GLY A 245 -1.68 19.91 3.63
N TYR A 246 -1.48 18.67 3.17
CA TYR A 246 -0.80 18.40 1.90
C TYR A 246 -1.69 18.56 0.67
N VAL A 247 -3.00 18.36 0.85
CA VAL A 247 -3.98 18.37 -0.23
C VAL A 247 -5.22 19.14 0.22
N GLN A 248 -5.73 20.03 -0.63
CA GLN A 248 -7.01 20.70 -0.40
C GLN A 248 -8.15 19.85 -0.96
N LYS A 249 -9.13 19.54 -0.10
CA LYS A 249 -10.33 18.82 -0.53
C LYS A 249 -11.15 19.70 -1.46
N SER A 250 -11.39 19.23 -2.67
CA SER A 250 -12.29 19.89 -3.62
C SER A 250 -13.26 18.87 -4.25
N TRP A 251 -14.38 19.39 -4.75
CA TRP A 251 -15.34 18.56 -5.49
C TRP A 251 -14.73 18.08 -6.82
N GLU A 252 -13.92 18.91 -7.47
CA GLU A 252 -13.16 18.56 -8.67
C GLU A 252 -12.25 17.36 -8.42
N MET A 253 -11.55 17.34 -7.30
CA MET A 253 -10.67 16.22 -6.94
C MET A 253 -11.46 14.93 -6.68
N THR A 254 -12.60 15.05 -6.00
CA THR A 254 -13.54 13.94 -5.76
C THR A 254 -14.05 13.37 -7.08
N LEU A 255 -14.52 14.21 -7.99
CA LEU A 255 -14.95 13.79 -9.33
C LEU A 255 -13.80 13.19 -10.12
N GLY A 256 -12.59 13.74 -9.98
CA GLY A 256 -11.42 13.21 -10.66
C GLY A 256 -11.06 11.80 -10.21
N PHE A 257 -11.12 11.53 -8.91
CA PHE A 257 -10.95 10.16 -8.40
C PHE A 257 -12.03 9.21 -8.94
N LEU A 258 -13.29 9.65 -9.01
CA LEU A 258 -14.36 8.84 -9.57
C LEU A 258 -14.09 8.49 -11.05
N ILE A 259 -13.71 9.49 -11.87
CA ILE A 259 -13.39 9.31 -13.28
C ILE A 259 -12.23 8.33 -13.45
N VAL A 260 -11.14 8.53 -12.69
CA VAL A 260 -9.96 7.67 -12.77
C VAL A 260 -10.29 6.24 -12.34
N SER A 261 -11.06 6.04 -11.26
CA SER A 261 -11.45 4.71 -10.81
C SER A 261 -12.38 3.98 -11.78
N LEU A 262 -13.33 4.69 -12.40
CA LEU A 262 -14.19 4.12 -13.44
C LEU A 262 -13.40 3.75 -14.69
N ALA A 263 -12.49 4.62 -15.14
CA ALA A 263 -11.65 4.35 -16.30
C ALA A 263 -10.70 3.19 -16.07
N SER A 264 -10.03 3.14 -14.91
CA SER A 264 -9.16 2.03 -14.53
C SER A 264 -9.92 0.71 -14.43
N SER A 265 -11.13 0.74 -13.89
CA SER A 265 -12.02 -0.44 -13.88
C SER A 265 -12.46 -0.86 -15.28
N PHE A 266 -12.76 0.10 -16.15
CA PHE A 266 -13.11 -0.19 -17.54
C PHE A 266 -11.94 -0.83 -18.27
N VAL A 267 -10.73 -0.28 -18.14
CA VAL A 267 -9.52 -0.85 -18.76
C VAL A 267 -9.23 -2.25 -18.21
N GLU A 268 -9.35 -2.48 -16.91
CA GLU A 268 -9.21 -3.83 -16.30
C GLU A 268 -10.22 -4.85 -16.84
N SER A 269 -11.41 -4.38 -17.22
CA SER A 269 -12.44 -5.26 -17.80
C SER A 269 -12.11 -5.72 -19.22
N LEU A 270 -11.24 -5.00 -19.95
CA LEU A 270 -10.92 -5.29 -21.35
C LEU A 270 -10.13 -6.59 -21.51
N PRO A 271 -10.28 -7.30 -22.63
CA PRO A 271 -9.53 -8.53 -22.89
C PRO A 271 -8.02 -8.30 -23.03
N ILE A 272 -7.60 -7.08 -23.43
CA ILE A 272 -6.18 -6.70 -23.61
C ILE A 272 -5.37 -6.88 -22.33
N SER A 273 -5.99 -6.69 -21.16
CA SER A 273 -5.32 -6.80 -19.87
C SER A 273 -4.84 -8.23 -19.56
N THR A 274 -5.46 -9.24 -20.19
CA THR A 274 -4.99 -10.63 -20.09
C THR A 274 -3.67 -10.88 -20.82
N GLU A 275 -3.32 -10.07 -21.82
CA GLU A 275 -2.06 -10.16 -22.57
C GLU A 275 -0.97 -9.23 -22.00
N LEU A 276 -1.33 -8.02 -21.57
CA LEU A 276 -0.37 -6.99 -21.13
C LEU A 276 -0.19 -6.85 -19.61
N ASP A 277 -0.69 -7.80 -18.82
CA ASP A 277 -0.77 -7.77 -17.35
C ASP A 277 -1.67 -6.63 -16.84
N ASP A 278 -2.78 -7.00 -16.21
CA ASP A 278 -3.78 -6.08 -15.65
C ASP A 278 -3.14 -4.95 -14.83
N ASN A 279 -2.12 -5.26 -14.02
CA ASN A 279 -1.50 -4.32 -13.10
C ASN A 279 -0.80 -3.15 -13.83
N LEU A 280 -0.20 -3.42 -14.98
CA LEU A 280 0.46 -2.40 -15.80
C LEU A 280 -0.58 -1.50 -16.45
N THR A 281 -1.62 -2.10 -17.05
CA THR A 281 -2.68 -1.34 -17.75
C THR A 281 -3.45 -0.41 -16.82
N VAL A 282 -3.79 -0.88 -15.61
CA VAL A 282 -4.49 -0.10 -14.57
C VAL A 282 -3.64 1.06 -14.09
N THR A 283 -2.34 0.81 -13.86
CA THR A 283 -1.39 1.85 -13.44
C THR A 283 -1.27 2.94 -14.49
N LEU A 284 -0.99 2.55 -15.74
CA LEU A 284 -0.80 3.50 -16.84
C LEU A 284 -2.06 4.33 -17.05
N THR A 285 -3.24 3.70 -17.00
CA THR A 285 -4.52 4.41 -17.09
C THR A 285 -4.67 5.42 -15.97
N SER A 286 -4.38 5.02 -14.72
CA SER A 286 -4.53 5.88 -13.56
C SER A 286 -3.57 7.07 -13.59
N LEU A 287 -2.32 6.86 -14.03
CA LEU A 287 -1.35 7.92 -14.19
C LEU A 287 -1.75 8.86 -15.34
N LEU A 288 -1.94 8.33 -16.56
CA LEU A 288 -2.24 9.15 -17.73
C LEU A 288 -3.52 9.95 -17.56
N LEU A 289 -4.60 9.31 -17.12
CA LEU A 289 -5.87 9.99 -16.92
C LEU A 289 -5.83 10.90 -15.70
N GLY A 290 -5.09 10.54 -14.64
CA GLY A 290 -4.86 11.41 -13.51
C GLY A 290 -4.22 12.74 -13.93
N ASN A 291 -3.20 12.73 -14.80
CA ASN A 291 -2.59 13.98 -15.30
C ASN A 291 -3.51 14.80 -16.20
N LEU A 292 -4.53 14.18 -16.80
CA LEU A 292 -5.48 14.88 -17.65
C LEU A 292 -6.64 15.48 -16.84
N VAL A 293 -6.96 14.88 -15.70
CA VAL A 293 -8.14 15.20 -14.89
C VAL A 293 -7.82 16.14 -13.74
N PHE A 294 -6.62 16.08 -13.17
CA PHE A 294 -6.15 16.93 -12.07
C PHE A 294 -5.15 17.97 -12.54
#